data_AF-A0A8X6TT34-F1
#
_entry.id   AF-A0A8X6TT34-F1
#
_cell.length_a   1.000
_cell.length_b   1.000
_cell.length_c   1.000
_cell.angle_alpha   90.00
_cell.angle_beta   90.00
_cell.angle_gamma   90.00
#
_symmetry.space_group_name_H-M   'P 1'
#
loop_
_entity.id
_entity.type
_entity.pdbx_description
1 polymer ?
#
loop_
_entity_poly.entity_id
_entity_poly.type
_entity_poly.pdbx_seq_one_letter_code
_entity_poly.pdbx_strand_id
1 'polypeptide(L)'
;MKAALLFLMIVALIAMAMASVHHHHHRVRDNADHSQGSKYFYAYIFMLAIFLILISLLYGLQYGSGTWNGIIGLVQRKEAYMGVKSLPISENSWKILDFGMPYGVLVKAFGTKVPGEMIKVSSLTPPPFSSSIWILYDLTILTTTVLFQRIMPRKIIILISKNNATL
;
A
#
# COMPACT_ATOMS: atom_id res chain seq x y z
N MET A 1 -14.61 3.36 32.77
CA MET A 1 -13.79 3.33 34.01
C MET A 1 -12.30 3.05 33.76
N LYS A 2 -11.91 2.01 32.99
CA LYS A 2 -10.48 1.65 32.79
C LYS A 2 -9.61 2.75 32.17
N ALA A 3 -10.14 3.53 31.21
CA ALA A 3 -9.39 4.61 30.56
C ALA A 3 -9.08 5.80 31.50
N ALA A 4 -10.01 6.13 32.40
CA ALA A 4 -9.83 7.21 33.37
C ALA A 4 -8.77 6.86 34.44
N LEU A 5 -8.72 5.59 34.85
CA LEU A 5 -7.72 5.09 35.80
C LEU A 5 -6.30 5.12 35.18
N LEU A 6 -6.21 4.78 33.90
CA LEU A 6 -4.96 4.78 33.14
C LEU A 6 -4.45 6.22 32.92
N PHE A 7 -5.37 7.16 32.66
CA PHE A 7 -5.07 8.59 32.60
C PHE A 7 -4.54 9.13 33.94
N LEU A 8 -5.21 8.81 35.05
CA LEU A 8 -4.76 9.22 36.39
C LEU A 8 -3.38 8.63 36.77
N MET A 9 -3.12 7.37 36.41
CA MET A 9 -1.81 6.75 36.61
C MET A 9 -0.70 7.46 35.81
N ILE A 10 -0.98 7.81 34.55
CA ILE A 10 -0.03 8.53 33.71
C ILE A 10 0.25 9.93 34.26
N VAL A 11 -0.79 10.66 34.68
CA VAL A 11 -0.64 11.98 35.31
C VAL A 11 0.17 11.90 36.61
N ALA A 12 -0.06 10.88 37.45
CA ALA A 12 0.70 10.67 38.68
C ALA A 12 2.18 10.34 38.42
N LEU A 13 2.47 9.52 37.41
CA LEU A 13 3.85 9.21 36.98
C LEU A 13 4.58 10.45 36.44
N ILE A 14 3.88 11.30 35.70
CA ILE A 14 4.42 12.56 35.17
C ILE A 14 4.71 13.56 36.31
N ALA A 15 3.80 13.70 37.28
CA ALA A 15 4.01 14.55 38.45
C ALA A 15 5.21 14.10 39.29
N MET A 16 5.38 12.78 39.44
CA MET A 16 6.48 12.17 40.17
C MET A 16 7.83 12.35 39.45
N ALA A 17 7.84 12.27 38.11
CA ALA A 17 9.00 12.58 37.29
C ALA A 17 9.38 14.08 37.36
N MET A 18 8.38 14.98 37.32
CA MET A 18 8.57 16.43 37.46
C MET A 18 9.16 16.79 38.84
N ALA A 19 8.67 16.16 39.92
CA ALA A 19 9.19 16.37 41.27
C ALA A 19 10.64 15.86 41.43
N SER A 20 10.96 14.71 40.84
CA SER A 20 12.33 14.15 40.84
C SER A 20 13.31 15.05 40.10
N VAL A 21 12.90 15.62 38.96
CA VAL A 21 13.71 16.55 38.16
C VAL A 21 13.89 17.91 38.86
N HIS A 22 12.85 18.42 39.51
CA HIS A 22 12.94 19.67 40.26
C HIS A 22 13.94 19.57 41.43
N HIS A 23 13.94 18.44 42.14
CA HIS A 23 14.90 18.16 43.21
C HIS A 23 16.35 18.02 42.68
N HIS A 24 16.52 17.59 41.42
CA HIS A 24 17.84 17.47 40.81
C HIS A 24 18.40 18.82 40.33
N HIS A 25 17.54 19.73 39.84
CA HIS A 25 17.92 21.09 39.45
C HIS A 25 18.49 21.92 40.62
N HIS A 26 18.00 21.73 41.85
CA HIS A 26 18.57 22.38 43.02
C HIS A 26 20.01 21.93 43.32
N ARG A 27 20.35 20.66 43.04
CA ARG A 27 21.73 20.14 43.21
C ARG A 27 22.71 20.56 42.10
N VAL A 28 22.21 20.80 40.89
CA VAL A 28 23.04 21.15 39.72
C VAL A 28 23.31 22.65 39.65
N ARG A 29 22.46 23.49 40.25
CA ARG A 29 22.68 24.94 40.33
C ARG A 29 24.00 25.31 41.03
N ASP A 30 24.51 24.42 41.88
CA ASP A 30 25.73 24.61 42.66
C ASP A 30 27.02 24.19 41.92
N ASN A 31 26.90 23.46 40.80
CA ASN A 31 28.03 23.02 39.97
C ASN A 31 27.76 23.37 38.50
N ALA A 32 28.34 24.49 38.06
CA ALA A 32 28.22 25.01 36.71
C ALA A 32 29.00 24.15 35.69
N ASP A 33 28.44 22.99 35.33
CA ASP A 33 28.88 22.23 34.16
C ASP A 33 27.90 22.44 32.99
N HIS A 34 28.34 23.22 32.00
CA HIS A 34 27.60 23.59 30.80
C HIS A 34 27.15 22.37 29.95
N SER A 35 27.78 21.21 30.13
CA SER A 35 27.46 19.97 29.40
C SER A 35 26.11 19.38 29.83
N GLN A 36 25.78 19.47 31.12
CA GLN A 36 24.66 18.75 31.71
C GLN A 36 23.29 19.37 31.35
N GLY A 37 23.23 20.70 31.19
CA GLY A 37 22.00 21.44 30.84
C GLY A 37 21.43 21.07 29.46
N SER A 38 22.30 20.70 28.51
CA SER A 38 21.87 20.31 27.16
C SER A 38 21.09 18.99 27.15
N LYS A 39 21.46 18.03 28.00
CA LYS A 39 20.85 16.69 28.04
C LYS A 39 19.39 16.74 28.51
N TYR A 40 19.10 17.59 29.49
CA TYR A 40 17.75 17.79 30.00
C TYR A 40 16.88 18.62 29.05
N PHE A 41 17.49 19.50 28.23
CA PHE A 41 16.78 20.24 27.19
C PHE A 41 16.25 19.32 26.09
N TYR A 42 17.07 18.38 25.60
CA TYR A 42 16.59 17.38 24.62
C TYR A 42 15.57 16.42 25.24
N ALA A 43 15.73 16.03 26.50
CA ALA A 43 14.74 15.23 27.20
C ALA A 43 13.41 15.98 27.36
N TYR A 44 13.42 17.30 27.59
CA TYR A 44 12.24 18.15 27.67
C TYR A 44 11.55 18.29 26.31
N ILE A 45 12.31 18.55 25.24
CA ILE A 45 11.77 18.58 23.86
C ILE A 45 11.19 17.22 23.48
N PHE A 46 11.86 16.12 23.85
CA PHE A 46 11.41 14.76 23.57
C PHE A 46 10.15 14.39 24.38
N MET A 47 10.08 14.79 25.65
CA MET A 47 8.88 14.65 26.50
C MET A 47 7.71 15.49 25.98
N LEU A 48 7.96 16.73 25.55
CA LEU A 48 6.95 17.60 24.96
C LEU A 48 6.49 17.08 23.58
N ALA A 49 7.40 16.49 22.81
CA ALA A 49 7.06 15.78 21.57
C ALA A 49 6.21 14.52 21.84
N ILE A 50 6.51 13.75 22.89
CA ILE A 50 5.69 12.60 23.31
C ILE A 50 4.31 13.05 23.80
N PHE A 51 4.23 14.15 24.55
CA PHE A 51 2.97 14.77 24.98
C PHE A 51 2.09 15.18 23.79
N LEU A 52 2.70 15.59 22.67
CA LEU A 52 1.98 15.93 21.43
C LEU A 52 1.46 14.71 20.64
N ILE A 53 2.00 13.50 20.86
CA ILE A 53 1.76 12.34 19.97
C ILE A 53 0.47 11.57 20.29
N LEU A 54 -0.09 11.67 21.49
CA LEU A 54 -1.15 10.75 21.90
C LEU A 54 -2.48 11.47 22.13
N ILE A 55 -3.31 11.61 21.09
CA ILE A 55 -4.69 12.06 21.37
C ILE A 55 -5.83 11.47 20.54
N SER A 56 -5.64 10.96 19.31
CA SER A 56 -6.64 10.01 18.76
C SER A 56 -6.21 9.36 17.44
N LEU A 57 -6.51 8.05 17.31
CA LEU A 57 -6.40 7.31 16.04
C LEU A 57 -7.35 7.87 14.96
N LEU A 58 -8.40 8.58 15.35
CA LEU A 58 -9.37 9.22 14.45
C LEU A 58 -8.92 10.62 14.07
N TYR A 59 -8.99 10.97 12.78
CA TYR A 59 -8.71 12.33 12.31
C TYR A 59 -9.86 13.28 12.66
N GLY A 60 -11.09 12.86 12.39
CA GLY A 60 -12.30 13.57 12.76
C GLY A 60 -13.39 13.36 11.72
N LEU A 61 -14.55 12.91 12.18
CA LEU A 61 -15.79 12.82 11.42
C LEU A 61 -16.77 13.86 11.98
N GLN A 62 -17.48 14.51 11.07
CA GLN A 62 -18.53 15.45 11.41
C GLN A 62 -19.82 14.67 11.71
N TYR A 63 -20.40 14.90 12.87
CA TYR A 63 -21.77 14.47 13.16
C TYR A 63 -22.77 15.42 12.50
N GLY A 64 -23.99 14.95 12.22
CA GLY A 64 -25.05 15.77 11.61
C GLY A 64 -25.42 17.03 12.41
N SER A 65 -25.06 17.08 13.69
CA SER A 65 -25.18 18.24 14.59
C SER A 65 -24.09 19.31 14.41
N GLY A 66 -23.16 19.15 13.46
CA GLY A 66 -22.06 20.09 13.21
C GLY A 66 -20.87 19.95 14.16
N THR A 67 -20.94 19.03 15.12
CA THR A 67 -19.84 18.69 16.03
C THR A 67 -18.89 17.68 15.41
N TRP A 68 -17.59 17.81 15.71
CA TRP A 68 -16.56 16.89 15.22
C TRP A 68 -16.03 15.99 16.34
N ASN A 69 -15.65 14.76 15.97
CA ASN A 69 -14.85 13.89 16.84
C ASN A 69 -13.36 13.93 16.48
N GLY A 70 -12.57 13.07 17.15
CA GLY A 70 -11.14 12.92 16.89
C GLY A 70 -10.35 14.20 17.14
N ILE A 71 -9.24 14.35 16.42
CA ILE A 71 -8.32 15.49 16.56
C ILE A 71 -9.04 16.81 16.23
N ILE A 72 -9.83 16.83 15.14
CA ILE A 72 -10.57 18.03 14.73
C ILE A 72 -11.51 18.50 15.85
N GLY A 73 -12.23 17.56 16.48
CA GLY A 73 -13.13 17.88 17.59
C GLY A 73 -12.41 18.37 18.85
N LEU A 74 -11.24 17.81 19.15
CA LEU A 74 -10.43 18.21 20.30
C LEU A 74 -9.87 19.63 20.15
N VAL A 75 -9.42 19.99 18.95
CA VAL A 75 -8.98 21.36 18.66
C VAL A 75 -10.17 22.33 18.65
N GLN A 76 -11.30 21.94 18.07
CA GLN A 76 -12.54 22.75 18.07
C GLN A 76 -13.02 23.08 19.49
N ARG A 77 -12.95 22.12 20.42
CA ARG A 77 -13.34 22.31 21.83
C ARG A 77 -12.23 22.92 22.70
N LYS A 78 -11.08 23.30 22.12
CA LYS A 78 -9.90 23.83 22.83
C LYS A 78 -9.34 22.87 23.90
N GLU A 79 -9.59 21.57 23.74
CA GLU A 79 -8.99 20.52 24.57
C GLU A 79 -7.58 20.16 24.08
N ALA A 80 -7.26 20.49 22.82
CA ALA A 80 -5.93 20.38 22.23
C ALA A 80 -5.53 21.70 21.57
N TYR A 81 -4.26 22.10 21.73
CA TYR A 81 -3.72 23.32 21.11
C TYR A 81 -3.38 23.15 19.64
N MET A 82 -2.94 21.95 19.23
CA MET A 82 -2.54 21.64 17.86
C MET A 82 -2.71 20.15 17.59
N GLY A 83 -3.13 19.81 16.37
CA GLY A 83 -3.18 18.44 15.87
C GLY A 83 -2.24 18.24 14.70
N VAL A 84 -1.23 17.38 14.85
CA VAL A 84 -0.30 17.05 13.76
C VAL A 84 -0.68 15.68 13.19
N LYS A 85 -1.31 15.68 12.01
CA LYS A 85 -1.67 14.45 11.29
C LYS A 85 -1.85 14.71 9.80
N SER A 86 -1.77 13.64 9.01
CA SER A 86 -2.25 13.63 7.64
C SER A 86 -3.77 13.79 7.61
N LEU A 87 -4.20 15.04 7.43
CA LEU A 87 -5.59 15.45 7.39
C LEU A 87 -5.92 15.93 5.98
N PRO A 88 -6.92 15.36 5.30
CA PRO A 88 -7.42 15.95 4.08
C PRO A 88 -8.09 17.28 4.42
N ILE A 89 -7.68 18.34 3.72
CA ILE A 89 -8.31 19.66 3.84
C ILE A 89 -9.64 19.61 3.08
N SER A 90 -10.73 19.78 3.82
CA SER A 90 -12.09 19.87 3.29
C SER A 90 -12.68 21.25 3.59
N GLU A 91 -13.66 21.70 2.82
CA GLU A 91 -14.29 23.01 3.05
C GLU A 91 -14.92 23.10 4.45
N ASN A 92 -15.53 22.01 4.93
CA ASN A 92 -16.17 21.99 6.23
C ASN A 92 -15.16 22.05 7.37
N SER A 93 -14.00 21.39 7.24
CA SER A 93 -12.96 21.45 8.26
C SER A 93 -12.23 22.81 8.25
N TRP A 94 -12.05 23.41 7.06
CA TRP A 94 -11.43 24.73 6.91
C TRP A 94 -12.23 25.87 7.55
N LYS A 95 -13.55 25.76 7.62
CA LYS A 95 -14.41 26.75 8.30
C LYS A 95 -14.23 26.78 9.82
N ILE A 96 -13.64 25.73 10.39
CA ILE A 96 -13.62 25.51 11.85
C ILE A 96 -12.18 25.56 12.38
N LEU A 97 -11.21 25.21 11.55
CA LEU A 97 -9.80 25.13 11.91
C LEU A 97 -8.94 25.86 10.90
N ASP A 98 -7.95 26.57 11.40
CA ASP A 98 -6.86 27.11 10.60
C ASP A 98 -5.83 26.00 10.34
N PHE A 99 -5.61 25.70 9.06
CA PHE A 99 -4.57 24.76 8.65
C PHE A 99 -3.30 25.53 8.26
N GLY A 100 -2.14 24.93 8.54
CA GLY A 100 -0.88 25.41 7.99
C GLY A 100 -0.78 25.16 6.48
N MET A 101 0.41 25.45 5.93
CA MET A 101 0.69 25.21 4.51
C MET A 101 0.57 23.71 4.18
N PRO A 102 -0.14 23.33 3.09
CA PRO A 102 -0.24 21.94 2.68
C PRO A 102 1.15 21.41 2.30
N TYR A 103 1.58 20.34 2.95
CA TYR A 103 2.89 19.73 2.74
C TYR A 103 2.87 18.61 1.68
N GLY A 104 1.69 18.22 1.18
CA GLY A 104 1.54 17.18 0.17
C GLY A 104 0.12 17.10 -0.38
N VAL A 105 0.00 16.57 -1.60
CA VAL A 105 -1.30 16.33 -2.26
C VAL A 105 -1.59 14.84 -2.20
N LEU A 106 -2.68 14.45 -1.55
CA LEU A 106 -3.14 13.07 -1.50
C LEU A 106 -4.20 12.84 -2.58
N VAL A 107 -3.89 12.00 -3.56
CA VAL A 107 -4.84 11.59 -4.60
C VAL A 107 -5.48 10.27 -4.18
N LYS A 108 -6.81 10.19 -4.23
CA LYS A 108 -7.53 8.93 -4.02
C LYS A 108 -7.35 8.04 -5.25
N ALA A 109 -6.55 6.98 -5.12
CA ALA A 109 -6.41 5.95 -6.15
C ALA A 109 -7.14 4.67 -5.73
N PHE A 110 -7.69 3.95 -6.70
CA PHE A 110 -8.22 2.60 -6.46
C PHE A 110 -7.06 1.61 -6.39
N GLY A 111 -6.88 0.98 -5.23
CA GLY A 111 -5.98 -0.15 -5.09
C GLY A 111 -6.69 -1.43 -5.53
N THR A 112 -6.39 -1.92 -6.73
CA THR A 112 -6.83 -3.26 -7.16
C THR A 112 -5.67 -4.24 -7.06
N LYS A 113 -5.96 -5.50 -6.74
CA LYS A 113 -4.96 -6.56 -6.85
C LYS A 113 -4.50 -6.64 -8.31
N VAL A 114 -3.18 -6.58 -8.54
CA VAL A 114 -2.62 -6.84 -9.87
C VAL A 114 -3.06 -8.25 -10.28
N PRO A 115 -3.70 -8.42 -11.45
CA PRO A 115 -4.06 -9.75 -11.93
C PRO A 115 -2.77 -10.57 -12.04
N GLY A 116 -2.75 -11.73 -11.36
CA GLY A 116 -1.58 -12.60 -11.39
C GLY A 116 -1.27 -13.03 -12.82
N GLU A 117 0.01 -13.18 -13.15
CA GLU A 117 0.45 -13.68 -14.45
C GLU A 117 -0.17 -15.07 -14.69
N MET A 118 -1.18 -15.13 -15.57
CA MET A 118 -1.76 -16.40 -15.99
C MET A 118 -0.83 -17.05 -17.01
N ILE A 119 0.32 -17.57 -16.57
CA ILE A 119 1.08 -18.52 -17.39
C ILE A 119 0.37 -19.87 -17.29
N LYS A 120 -0.79 -19.96 -17.92
CA LYS A 120 -1.36 -21.27 -18.29
C LYS A 120 -0.65 -21.67 -19.58
N VAL A 121 0.19 -22.69 -19.52
CA VAL A 121 0.73 -23.38 -20.71
C VAL A 121 -0.38 -23.91 -21.66
N SER A 122 -1.66 -23.86 -21.25
CA SER A 122 -2.82 -24.04 -22.12
C SER A 122 -3.22 -22.81 -22.95
N SER A 123 -2.44 -21.71 -22.88
CA SER A 123 -2.69 -20.44 -23.58
C SER A 123 -1.84 -20.25 -24.84
N LEU A 124 -1.01 -21.22 -25.23
CA LEU A 124 -0.62 -21.35 -26.63
C LEU A 124 -1.87 -21.82 -27.39
N THR A 125 -2.78 -20.87 -27.60
CA THR A 125 -3.99 -20.93 -28.42
C THR A 125 -4.73 -22.27 -28.31
N PRO A 126 -5.81 -22.40 -27.50
CA PRO A 126 -6.72 -23.52 -27.70
C PRO A 126 -7.09 -23.52 -29.19
N PRO A 127 -6.87 -24.64 -29.91
CA PRO A 127 -7.08 -24.63 -31.33
C PRO A 127 -8.52 -24.16 -31.62
N PRO A 128 -8.74 -23.26 -32.58
CA PRO A 128 -10.06 -22.70 -32.86
C PRO A 128 -11.08 -23.77 -33.29
N PHE A 129 -10.59 -24.97 -33.61
CA PHE A 129 -11.35 -26.12 -34.06
C PHE A 129 -11.36 -27.23 -33.01
N SER A 130 -12.49 -27.91 -32.91
CA SER A 130 -12.67 -29.11 -32.07
C SER A 130 -11.60 -30.17 -32.38
N SER A 131 -11.20 -30.95 -31.37
CA SER A 131 -10.24 -32.06 -31.49
C SER A 131 -10.61 -33.05 -32.60
N SER A 132 -11.90 -33.23 -32.86
CA SER A 132 -12.38 -34.08 -33.96
C SER A 132 -11.94 -33.59 -35.34
N ILE A 133 -11.85 -32.27 -35.57
CA ILE A 133 -11.46 -31.68 -36.85
C ILE A 133 -9.98 -31.93 -37.12
N TRP A 134 -9.14 -31.84 -36.09
CA TRP A 134 -7.70 -32.14 -36.22
C TRP A 134 -7.47 -33.60 -36.59
N ILE A 135 -8.18 -34.53 -35.93
CA ILE A 135 -8.11 -35.96 -36.26
C ILE A 135 -8.56 -36.21 -37.71
N LEU A 136 -9.63 -35.54 -38.15
CA LEU A 136 -10.11 -35.64 -39.53
C LEU A 136 -9.13 -35.04 -40.54
N TYR A 137 -8.47 -33.93 -40.19
CA TYR A 137 -7.45 -33.29 -41.02
C TYR A 137 -6.25 -34.22 -41.24
N ASP A 138 -5.71 -34.79 -40.16
CA ASP A 138 -4.60 -35.73 -40.22
C ASP A 138 -4.97 -36.98 -41.05
N LEU A 139 -6.19 -37.50 -40.87
CA LEU A 139 -6.70 -38.64 -41.64
C LEU A 139 -6.86 -38.32 -43.13
N THR A 140 -7.28 -37.11 -43.46
CA THR A 140 -7.44 -36.65 -44.86
C THR A 140 -6.08 -36.56 -45.56
N ILE A 141 -5.04 -36.06 -44.87
CA ILE A 141 -3.67 -36.03 -45.42
C ILE A 141 -3.15 -37.45 -45.68
N LEU A 142 -3.35 -38.37 -44.72
CA LEU A 142 -2.91 -39.76 -44.84
C LEU A 142 -3.60 -40.47 -46.01
N THR A 143 -4.93 -40.34 -46.12
CA THR A 143 -5.70 -40.98 -47.21
C THR A 143 -5.32 -40.42 -48.58
N THR A 144 -5.14 -39.11 -48.71
CA THR A 144 -4.70 -38.46 -49.96
C THR A 144 -3.32 -38.97 -50.39
N THR A 145 -2.39 -39.13 -49.45
CA THR A 145 -1.05 -39.66 -49.73
C THR A 145 -1.10 -41.10 -50.24
N VAL A 146 -1.92 -41.96 -49.63
CA VAL A 146 -2.09 -43.36 -50.05
C VAL A 146 -2.75 -43.46 -51.43
N LEU A 147 -3.80 -42.66 -51.67
CA LEU A 147 -4.48 -42.58 -52.97
C LEU A 147 -3.50 -42.14 -54.06
N PHE A 148 -2.71 -41.10 -53.80
CA PHE A 148 -1.70 -40.62 -54.74
C PHE A 148 -0.68 -41.72 -55.09
N GLN A 149 -0.18 -42.46 -54.10
CA GLN A 149 0.75 -43.58 -54.32
C GLN A 149 0.13 -44.73 -55.12
N ARG A 150 -1.17 -44.98 -54.96
CA ARG A 150 -1.89 -46.06 -55.68
C ARG A 150 -2.26 -45.66 -57.10
N ILE A 151 -2.62 -44.40 -57.32
CA ILE A 151 -3.05 -43.88 -58.61
C ILE A 151 -1.84 -43.58 -59.50
N MET A 152 -0.71 -43.12 -58.94
CA MET A 152 0.49 -42.84 -59.72
C MET A 152 1.04 -44.14 -60.33
N PRO A 153 0.93 -44.36 -61.65
CA PRO A 153 1.42 -45.59 -62.25
C PRO A 153 2.95 -45.57 -62.19
N ARG A 154 3.54 -46.62 -61.62
CA ARG A 154 5.02 -46.80 -61.52
C ARG A 154 5.75 -46.55 -62.85
N LYS A 155 5.06 -46.73 -63.98
CA LYS A 155 5.57 -46.45 -65.33
C LYS A 155 5.94 -44.99 -65.57
N ILE A 156 5.21 -44.02 -65.00
CA ILE A 156 5.51 -42.57 -65.15
C ILE A 156 6.79 -42.20 -64.40
N ILE A 157 6.99 -42.74 -63.19
CA ILE A 157 8.23 -42.51 -62.42
C ILE A 157 9.44 -43.08 -63.17
N ILE A 158 9.31 -44.28 -63.75
CA ILE A 158 10.38 -44.90 -64.54
C ILE A 158 10.63 -44.12 -65.84
N LEU A 159 9.59 -43.65 -66.53
CA LEU A 159 9.73 -42.83 -67.75
C LEU A 159 10.40 -41.49 -67.45
N ILE A 160 10.01 -40.81 -66.37
CA ILE A 160 10.65 -39.58 -65.92
C ILE A 160 12.11 -39.85 -65.60
N SER A 161 12.43 -40.90 -64.82
CA SER A 161 13.78 -41.33 -64.44
C SER A 161 14.67 -41.79 -65.61
N LYS A 162 14.08 -42.22 -66.72
CA LYS A 162 14.83 -42.68 -67.90
C LYS A 162 15.19 -41.53 -68.83
N ASN A 163 14.31 -40.52 -68.92
CA ASN A 163 14.47 -39.38 -69.83
C ASN A 163 15.50 -38.34 -69.32
N ASN A 164 15.72 -38.29 -68.01
CA ASN A 164 16.71 -37.44 -67.34
C ASN A 164 18.06 -38.14 -67.09
N ALA A 165 18.20 -39.42 -67.46
CA ALA A 165 19.49 -40.14 -67.50
C ALA A 165 20.13 -40.14 -68.90
N THR A 166 19.43 -39.62 -69.92
CA THR A 166 19.88 -39.55 -71.32
C THR A 166 20.24 -38.12 -71.77
N LEU A 167 20.29 -37.16 -70.84
CA LEU A 167 20.89 -35.83 -71.00
C LEU A 167 22.20 -35.79 -70.22
#